data_AF-A0A5D6XT89-F1
#
_entry.id   AF-A0A5D6XT89-F1
#
_cell.length_a   1.000
_cell.length_b   1.000
_cell.length_c   1.000
_cell.angle_alpha   90.00
_cell.angle_beta   90.00
_cell.angle_gamma   90.00
#
_symmetry.space_group_name_H-M   'P 1'
#
loop_
_entity.id
_entity.type
_entity.pdbx_description
1 polymer ?
#
loop_
_entity_poly.entity_id
_entity_poly.type
_entity_poly.pdbx_seq_one_letter_code
_entity_poly.pdbx_strand_id
1 'polypeptide(L)'
;MCVIRDEFAFLVLLAVQLVGGLPVIALMKLCGVAFVVMYAFGVVLSVSLTFAPRLRWCCSAFVGLVNEFGFCVFLLTHSGLLALSSYALYTFLVPFFQLGGSAPDDDANFEAFCVRKELDDNLSHTGCEKLQGLYAVSLVSLTVVNLASAYLLLLGTRITRRNWSDNARLLKHEMA
;
A
#
# COMPACT_ATOMS: atom_id res chain seq x y z
N MET A 1 25.08 -8.47 11.13
CA MET A 1 24.61 -8.76 9.76
C MET A 1 23.07 -8.65 9.59
N CYS A 2 22.32 -7.94 10.44
CA CYS A 2 20.86 -7.78 10.26
C CYS A 2 20.44 -6.67 9.30
N VAL A 3 21.39 -5.83 8.88
CA VAL A 3 21.17 -4.61 8.09
C VAL A 3 20.47 -4.92 6.76
N ILE A 4 21.12 -5.75 5.93
CA ILE A 4 20.64 -6.12 4.58
C ILE A 4 19.26 -6.81 4.63
N ARG A 5 18.90 -7.47 5.74
CA ARG A 5 17.65 -8.20 5.85
C ARG A 5 16.43 -7.29 5.92
N ASP A 6 16.51 -6.19 6.68
CA ASP A 6 15.39 -5.27 6.84
C ASP A 6 15.19 -4.44 5.56
N GLU A 7 16.28 -4.00 4.92
CA GLU A 7 16.21 -3.26 3.65
C GLU A 7 15.65 -4.13 2.52
N PHE A 8 16.06 -5.40 2.44
CA PHE A 8 15.52 -6.35 1.45
C PHE A 8 14.06 -6.72 1.74
N ALA A 9 13.71 -6.98 3.00
CA ALA A 9 12.33 -7.24 3.39
C ALA A 9 11.42 -6.06 3.03
N PHE A 10 11.90 -4.83 3.19
CA PHE A 10 11.18 -3.62 2.83
C PHE A 10 10.90 -3.54 1.32
N LEU A 11 11.88 -3.85 0.47
CA LEU A 11 11.70 -3.90 -0.99
C LEU A 11 10.73 -5.01 -1.41
N VAL A 12 10.82 -6.18 -0.79
CA VAL A 12 9.89 -7.29 -1.05
C VAL A 12 8.47 -6.90 -0.69
N LEU A 13 8.25 -6.22 0.44
CA LEU A 13 6.93 -5.77 0.85
C LEU A 13 6.34 -4.73 -0.10
N LEU A 14 7.16 -3.79 -0.60
CA LEU A 14 6.72 -2.86 -1.65
C LEU A 14 6.27 -3.62 -2.90
N ALA A 15 7.05 -4.61 -3.35
CA ALA A 15 6.68 -5.44 -4.51
C ALA A 15 5.38 -6.21 -4.27
N VAL A 16 5.18 -6.78 -3.08
CA VAL A 16 3.92 -7.43 -2.68
C VAL A 16 2.75 -6.44 -2.70
N GLN A 17 2.97 -5.20 -2.23
CA GLN A 17 1.96 -4.15 -2.21
C GLN A 17 1.56 -3.72 -3.63
N LEU A 18 2.51 -3.66 -4.58
CA LEU A 18 2.25 -3.37 -5.99
C LEU A 18 1.41 -4.47 -6.64
N VAL A 19 1.89 -5.72 -6.55
CA VAL A 19 1.20 -6.88 -7.16
C VAL A 19 -0.18 -7.04 -6.55
N GLY A 20 -0.27 -6.90 -5.22
CA GLY A 20 -1.52 -7.04 -4.51
C GLY A 20 -2.51 -5.90 -4.74
N GLY A 21 -2.03 -4.73 -5.17
CA GLY A 21 -2.84 -3.55 -5.49
C GLY A 21 -3.37 -3.53 -6.92
N LEU A 22 -2.84 -4.36 -7.83
CA LEU A 22 -3.31 -4.46 -9.23
C LEU A 22 -4.83 -4.64 -9.37
N PRO A 23 -5.52 -5.43 -8.54
CA PRO A 23 -6.97 -5.57 -8.67
C PRO A 23 -7.74 -4.28 -8.37
N VAL A 24 -7.27 -3.45 -7.44
CA VAL A 24 -7.87 -2.12 -7.19
C VAL A 24 -7.71 -1.23 -8.42
N ILE A 25 -6.54 -1.29 -9.06
CA ILE A 25 -6.24 -0.54 -10.27
C ILE A 25 -7.14 -0.98 -11.43
N ALA A 26 -7.35 -2.29 -11.57
CA ALA A 26 -8.17 -2.85 -12.64
C ALA A 26 -9.68 -2.58 -12.45
N LEU A 27 -10.18 -2.68 -11.22
CA LEU A 27 -11.61 -2.72 -10.95
C LEU A 27 -12.18 -1.40 -10.40
N MET A 28 -11.36 -0.47 -9.88
CA MET A 28 -11.81 0.82 -9.38
C MET A 28 -11.06 1.97 -10.06
N LYS A 29 -11.64 2.65 -11.05
CA LYS A 29 -10.96 3.74 -11.77
C LYS A 29 -10.38 4.83 -10.85
N LEU A 30 -11.21 5.42 -9.98
CA LEU A 30 -10.78 6.54 -9.13
C LEU A 30 -9.79 6.09 -8.03
N CYS A 31 -10.12 5.02 -7.31
CA CYS A 31 -9.25 4.47 -6.27
C CYS A 31 -7.96 3.89 -6.85
N GLY A 32 -8.02 3.34 -8.06
CA GLY A 32 -6.88 2.80 -8.79
C GLY A 32 -5.85 3.85 -9.14
N VAL A 33 -6.27 4.99 -9.71
CA VAL A 33 -5.36 6.11 -9.98
C VAL A 33 -4.74 6.64 -8.68
N ALA A 34 -5.56 6.87 -7.65
CA ALA A 34 -5.08 7.32 -6.36
C ALA A 34 -4.07 6.34 -5.73
N PHE A 35 -4.33 5.03 -5.83
CA PHE A 35 -3.42 3.98 -5.36
C PHE A 35 -2.08 4.05 -6.11
N VAL A 36 -2.08 4.15 -7.44
CA VAL A 36 -0.85 4.23 -8.25
C VAL A 36 -0.01 5.45 -7.87
N VAL A 37 -0.63 6.63 -7.76
CA VAL A 37 0.08 7.87 -7.41
C VAL A 37 0.69 7.75 -6.01
N MET A 38 -0.11 7.34 -5.03
CA MET A 38 0.38 7.20 -3.65
C MET A 38 1.44 6.10 -3.51
N TYR A 39 1.29 5.00 -4.25
CA TYR A 39 2.26 3.91 -4.26
C TYR A 39 3.58 4.36 -4.88
N ALA A 40 3.55 5.01 -6.06
CA ALA A 40 4.75 5.52 -6.71
C ALA A 40 5.52 6.51 -5.82
N PHE A 41 4.79 7.46 -5.22
CA PHE A 41 5.37 8.40 -4.26
C PHE A 41 5.92 7.68 -3.02
N GLY A 42 5.17 6.71 -2.50
CA GLY A 42 5.56 5.87 -1.38
C GLY A 42 6.85 5.09 -1.65
N VAL A 43 7.01 4.49 -2.83
CA VAL A 43 8.23 3.77 -3.24
C VAL A 43 9.43 4.69 -3.27
N VAL A 44 9.31 5.86 -3.92
CA VAL A 44 10.42 6.82 -4.02
C VAL A 44 10.89 7.25 -2.64
N LEU A 45 9.96 7.61 -1.74
CA LEU A 45 10.27 7.97 -0.36
C LEU A 45 10.89 6.82 0.43
N SER A 46 10.32 5.62 0.28
CA SER A 46 10.74 4.41 0.97
C SER A 46 12.17 4.02 0.61
N VAL A 47 12.49 4.02 -0.69
CA VAL A 47 13.84 3.79 -1.18
C VAL A 47 14.78 4.91 -0.72
N SER A 48 14.37 6.17 -0.87
CA SER A 48 15.20 7.32 -0.46
C SER A 48 15.58 7.27 1.03
N LEU A 49 14.62 6.97 1.92
CA LEU A 49 14.86 6.83 3.36
C LEU A 49 15.75 5.63 3.71
N THR A 50 15.53 4.50 3.04
CA THR A 50 16.28 3.26 3.30
C THR A 50 17.75 3.42 2.89
N PHE A 51 18.02 4.14 1.80
CA PHE A 51 19.37 4.34 1.27
C PHE A 51 20.00 5.70 1.60
N ALA A 52 19.30 6.60 2.30
CA ALA A 52 19.80 7.92 2.71
C ALA A 52 21.19 7.89 3.38
N PRO A 53 21.51 6.95 4.30
CA PRO A 53 22.84 6.89 4.92
C PRO A 53 23.97 6.67 3.91
N ARG A 54 23.70 5.95 2.81
CA ARG A 54 24.69 5.70 1.74
C ARG A 54 24.82 6.90 0.81
N LEU A 55 23.75 7.68 0.62
CA LEU A 55 23.73 8.87 -0.24
C LEU A 55 24.37 10.11 0.39
N ARG A 56 24.66 10.09 1.71
CA ARG A 56 25.25 11.21 2.45
C ARG A 56 26.56 11.73 1.85
N TRP A 57 27.36 10.84 1.28
CA TRP A 57 28.65 11.18 0.65
C TRP A 57 28.51 11.95 -0.67
N CYS A 58 27.37 11.79 -1.36
CA CYS A 58 27.13 12.45 -2.64
C CYS A 58 26.19 13.67 -2.52
N CYS A 59 25.26 13.69 -1.55
CA CYS A 59 24.26 14.74 -1.40
C CYS A 59 23.89 15.00 0.07
N SER A 60 24.69 15.80 0.78
CA SER A 60 24.46 16.11 2.21
C SER A 60 23.16 16.89 2.48
N ALA A 61 22.81 17.85 1.62
CA ALA A 61 21.59 18.66 1.75
C ALA A 61 20.31 17.80 1.61
N PHE A 62 20.31 16.85 0.67
CA PHE A 62 19.19 15.93 0.47
C PHE A 62 18.99 15.02 1.70
N VAL A 63 20.07 14.53 2.29
CA VAL A 63 19.99 13.69 3.50
C VAL A 63 19.46 14.46 4.71
N GLY A 64 19.79 15.76 4.83
CA GLY A 64 19.21 16.63 5.86
C GLY A 64 17.69 16.70 5.75
N LEU A 65 17.17 17.01 4.56
CA LEU A 65 15.74 17.15 4.32
C LEU A 65 14.97 15.81 4.46
N VAL A 66 15.58 14.70 4.02
CA VAL A 66 15.02 13.35 4.17
C VAL A 66 14.99 12.90 5.63
N ASN A 67 16.00 13.25 6.44
CA ASN A 67 16.00 12.94 7.87
C ASN A 67 15.00 13.79 8.66
N GLU A 68 14.81 15.05 8.29
CA GLU A 68 13.94 15.98 9.01
C GLU A 68 12.45 15.76 8.70
N PHE A 69 12.10 15.67 7.42
CA PHE A 69 10.70 15.55 6.97
C PHE A 69 10.34 14.18 6.43
N GLY A 70 11.32 13.44 5.89
CA GLY A 70 11.06 12.21 5.14
C GLY A 70 10.31 11.16 5.97
N PHE A 71 10.58 11.03 7.27
CA PHE A 71 9.87 10.07 8.12
C PHE A 71 8.39 10.46 8.33
N CYS A 72 8.08 11.73 8.57
CA CYS A 72 6.70 12.19 8.71
C CYS A 72 5.92 11.99 7.41
N VAL A 73 6.52 12.36 6.27
CA VAL A 73 5.90 12.16 4.96
C VAL A 73 5.72 10.67 4.68
N PHE A 74 6.70 9.83 5.01
CA PHE A 74 6.59 8.37 4.91
C PHE A 74 5.41 7.81 5.70
N LEU A 75 5.26 8.22 6.97
CA LEU A 75 4.15 7.77 7.81
C LEU A 75 2.80 8.19 7.22
N LEU A 76 2.68 9.44 6.76
CA LEU A 76 1.46 9.95 6.13
C LEU A 76 1.12 9.19 4.84
N THR A 77 2.10 8.98 3.96
CA THR A 77 1.90 8.28 2.70
C THR A 77 1.48 6.83 2.93
N HIS A 78 2.16 6.09 3.79
CA HIS A 78 1.84 4.67 4.04
C HIS A 78 0.57 4.47 4.88
N SER A 79 0.26 5.39 5.79
CA SER A 79 -1.04 5.38 6.49
C SER A 79 -2.18 5.69 5.53
N GLY A 80 -1.98 6.60 4.58
CA GLY A 80 -2.95 6.90 3.55
C GLY A 80 -3.13 5.74 2.55
N LEU A 81 -2.05 5.04 2.17
CA LEU A 81 -2.14 3.81 1.38
C LEU A 81 -2.96 2.74 2.12
N LEU A 82 -2.70 2.53 3.41
CA LEU A 82 -3.44 1.60 4.26
C LEU A 82 -4.93 1.98 4.35
N ALA A 83 -5.25 3.27 4.51
CA ALA A 83 -6.62 3.76 4.55
C ALA A 83 -7.32 3.53 3.20
N LEU A 84 -6.64 3.78 2.08
CA LEU A 84 -7.17 3.61 0.74
C LEU A 84 -7.39 2.13 0.40
N SER A 85 -6.45 1.25 0.75
CA SER A 85 -6.63 -0.20 0.58
C SER A 85 -7.69 -0.78 1.51
N SER A 86 -7.85 -0.24 2.72
CA SER A 86 -8.94 -0.62 3.63
C SER A 86 -10.30 -0.18 3.10
N TYR A 87 -10.40 1.03 2.54
CA TYR A 87 -11.61 1.53 1.90
C TYR A 87 -11.98 0.71 0.65
N ALA A 88 -10.99 0.36 -0.18
CA ALA A 88 -11.19 -0.54 -1.31
C ALA A 88 -11.69 -1.91 -0.81
N LEU A 89 -11.03 -2.51 0.18
CA LEU A 89 -11.45 -3.79 0.77
C LEU A 89 -12.89 -3.75 1.28
N TYR A 90 -13.28 -2.69 2.00
CA TYR A 90 -14.67 -2.48 2.42
C TYR A 90 -15.62 -2.45 1.22
N THR A 91 -15.29 -1.67 0.18
CA THR A 91 -16.12 -1.53 -1.02
C THR A 91 -16.31 -2.86 -1.76
N PHE A 92 -15.28 -3.70 -1.80
CA PHE A 92 -15.36 -5.04 -2.37
C PHE A 92 -16.14 -6.03 -1.50
N LEU A 93 -16.21 -5.81 -0.17
CA LEU A 93 -17.00 -6.62 0.75
C LEU A 93 -18.49 -6.27 0.77
N VAL A 94 -18.87 -5.04 0.40
CA VAL A 94 -20.27 -4.57 0.36
C VAL A 94 -21.22 -5.58 -0.30
N PRO A 95 -20.96 -6.10 -1.51
CA PRO A 95 -21.86 -7.08 -2.12
C PRO A 95 -22.05 -8.29 -1.20
N PHE A 96 -20.99 -8.84 -0.60
CA PHE A 96 -21.09 -10.04 0.25
C PHE A 96 -21.89 -9.84 1.54
N PHE A 97 -21.89 -8.64 2.12
CA PHE A 97 -22.67 -8.37 3.35
C PHE A 97 -24.12 -7.96 3.08
N GLN A 98 -24.39 -7.29 1.97
CA GLN A 98 -25.76 -6.90 1.59
C GLN A 98 -26.61 -8.07 1.10
N LEU A 99 -25.97 -9.18 0.75
CA LEU A 99 -26.59 -10.45 0.36
C LEU A 99 -27.14 -11.26 1.55
N GLY A 100 -26.86 -10.86 2.80
CA GLY A 100 -27.31 -11.55 4.02
C GLY A 100 -28.61 -11.01 4.65
N GLY A 101 -29.30 -10.08 3.99
CA GLY A 101 -30.54 -9.46 4.47
C GLY A 101 -31.81 -10.15 3.96
N SER A 102 -32.50 -10.85 4.85
CA SER A 102 -33.82 -11.51 4.73
C SER A 102 -34.82 -10.90 3.72
N ALA A 103 -35.00 -11.56 2.58
CA ALA A 103 -36.27 -11.66 1.87
C ALA A 103 -36.35 -13.04 1.19
N PRO A 104 -37.50 -13.74 1.18
CA PRO A 104 -37.52 -15.18 0.89
C PRO A 104 -37.52 -15.55 -0.59
N ASP A 105 -37.67 -14.59 -1.52
CA ASP A 105 -38.08 -14.91 -2.91
C ASP A 105 -37.43 -14.09 -4.03
N ASP A 106 -36.32 -13.39 -3.81
CA ASP A 106 -35.58 -12.82 -4.95
C ASP A 106 -34.08 -13.01 -4.75
N ASP A 107 -33.47 -13.68 -5.73
CA ASP A 107 -32.04 -13.94 -5.87
C ASP A 107 -31.18 -12.77 -5.37
N ALA A 108 -30.68 -12.92 -4.14
CA ALA A 108 -29.54 -12.19 -3.63
C ALA A 108 -28.31 -12.65 -4.45
N ASN A 109 -28.23 -12.20 -5.71
CA ASN A 109 -27.18 -12.56 -6.64
C ASN A 109 -26.26 -11.37 -6.86
N PHE A 110 -24.96 -11.65 -6.90
CA PHE A 110 -23.90 -10.71 -7.27
C PHE A 110 -24.22 -9.98 -8.60
N GLU A 111 -25.03 -10.61 -9.46
CA GLU A 111 -25.64 -10.06 -10.67
C GLU A 111 -26.45 -8.78 -10.45
N ALA A 112 -27.31 -8.72 -9.42
CA ALA A 112 -28.06 -7.50 -9.09
C ALA A 112 -27.14 -6.36 -8.58
N PHE A 113 -25.94 -6.69 -8.08
CA PHE A 113 -24.92 -5.70 -7.75
C PHE A 113 -24.17 -5.22 -8.99
N CYS A 114 -23.82 -6.13 -9.92
CA CYS A 114 -23.19 -5.78 -11.20
C CYS A 114 -24.06 -4.80 -12.00
N VAL A 115 -25.37 -5.08 -12.11
CA VAL A 115 -26.32 -4.22 -12.83
C VAL A 115 -26.48 -2.86 -12.15
N ARG A 116 -26.63 -2.81 -10.82
CA ARG A 116 -26.80 -1.55 -10.06
C ARG A 116 -25.59 -0.63 -10.12
N LYS A 117 -24.41 -1.16 -10.38
CA LYS A 117 -23.15 -0.42 -10.40
C LYS A 117 -22.56 -0.31 -11.80
N GLU A 118 -23.31 -0.72 -12.83
CA GLU A 118 -22.89 -0.70 -14.24
C GLU A 118 -21.54 -1.42 -14.46
N LEU A 119 -21.26 -2.47 -13.68
CA LEU A 119 -20.00 -3.22 -13.81
C LEU A 119 -19.95 -4.14 -15.02
N ASP A 120 -21.06 -4.33 -15.74
CA ASP A 120 -21.08 -5.10 -16.97
C ASP A 120 -20.29 -4.40 -18.10
N ASP A 121 -20.12 -3.07 -18.02
CA ASP A 121 -19.27 -2.24 -18.88
C ASP A 121 -17.92 -1.88 -18.24
N ASN A 122 -17.36 -2.79 -17.42
CA ASN A 122 -16.02 -2.60 -16.87
C ASN A 122 -14.94 -2.55 -17.97
N LEU A 123 -13.78 -1.97 -17.64
CA LEU A 123 -12.62 -1.82 -18.54
C LEU A 123 -12.12 -3.15 -19.12
N SER A 124 -12.49 -4.29 -18.53
CA SER A 124 -12.08 -5.63 -18.96
C SER A 124 -13.20 -6.42 -19.67
N HIS A 125 -14.35 -5.81 -19.99
CA HIS A 125 -15.54 -6.44 -20.59
C HIS A 125 -15.87 -7.81 -19.98
N THR A 126 -15.66 -7.95 -18.67
CA THR A 126 -15.74 -9.23 -17.98
C THR A 126 -17.14 -9.43 -17.41
N GLY A 127 -17.82 -10.50 -17.83
CA GLY A 127 -19.16 -10.83 -17.36
C GLY A 127 -19.25 -11.07 -15.84
N CYS A 128 -20.42 -10.81 -15.26
CA CYS A 128 -20.62 -10.73 -13.82
C CYS A 128 -20.24 -12.01 -13.04
N GLU A 129 -20.44 -13.22 -13.59
CA GLU A 129 -20.02 -14.48 -12.96
C GLU A 129 -18.50 -14.55 -12.75
N LYS A 130 -17.73 -14.17 -13.77
CA LYS A 130 -16.26 -14.11 -13.67
C LYS A 130 -15.82 -12.99 -12.75
N LEU A 131 -16.61 -11.92 -12.68
CA LEU A 131 -16.35 -10.78 -11.83
C LEU A 131 -16.48 -11.13 -10.34
N GLN A 132 -17.41 -12.00 -9.96
CA GLN A 132 -17.53 -12.50 -8.59
C GLN A 132 -16.25 -13.21 -8.12
N GLY A 133 -15.69 -14.09 -8.97
CA GLY A 133 -14.42 -14.76 -8.70
C GLY A 133 -13.25 -13.77 -8.60
N LEU A 134 -13.20 -12.78 -9.49
CA LEU A 134 -12.19 -11.72 -9.44
C LEU A 134 -12.30 -10.86 -8.18
N TYR A 135 -13.51 -10.57 -7.71
CA TYR A 135 -13.74 -9.87 -6.45
C TYR A 135 -13.22 -10.67 -5.25
N ALA A 136 -13.47 -11.98 -5.20
CA ALA A 136 -12.95 -12.83 -4.14
C ALA A 136 -11.41 -12.86 -4.10
N VAL A 137 -10.76 -13.00 -5.26
CA VAL A 137 -9.29 -12.92 -5.37
C VAL A 137 -8.78 -11.54 -4.97
N SER A 138 -9.48 -10.48 -5.38
CA SER A 138 -9.16 -9.10 -5.02
C SER A 138 -9.23 -8.86 -3.51
N LEU A 139 -10.20 -9.45 -2.82
CA LEU A 139 -10.32 -9.36 -1.36
C LEU A 139 -9.14 -10.00 -0.64
N VAL A 140 -8.73 -11.20 -1.06
CA VAL A 140 -7.54 -11.87 -0.50
C VAL A 140 -6.30 -11.01 -0.74
N SER A 141 -6.14 -10.54 -1.97
CA SER A 141 -5.03 -9.67 -2.39
C SER A 141 -4.95 -8.39 -1.56
N LEU A 142 -6.08 -7.69 -1.40
CA LEU A 142 -6.19 -6.46 -0.61
C LEU A 142 -5.93 -6.68 0.88
N THR A 143 -6.31 -7.85 1.40
CA THR A 143 -6.00 -8.22 2.79
C THR A 143 -4.49 -8.35 2.98
N VAL A 144 -3.81 -9.01 2.05
CA VAL A 144 -2.33 -9.11 2.06
C VAL A 144 -1.69 -7.72 1.93
N VAL A 145 -2.21 -6.85 1.06
CA VAL A 145 -1.74 -5.45 0.91
C VAL A 145 -1.89 -4.67 2.21
N ASN A 146 -3.02 -4.79 2.91
CA ASN A 146 -3.25 -4.11 4.19
C ASN A 146 -2.25 -4.59 5.25
N LEU A 147 -2.04 -5.90 5.37
CA LEU A 147 -1.05 -6.47 6.30
C LEU A 147 0.38 -6.04 5.94
N ALA A 148 0.74 -6.05 4.66
CA ALA A 148 2.04 -5.59 4.18
C ALA A 148 2.25 -4.09 4.47
N SER A 149 1.22 -3.26 4.28
CA SER A 149 1.25 -1.81 4.58
C SER A 149 1.45 -1.54 6.07
N ALA A 150 0.72 -2.27 6.93
CA ALA A 150 0.92 -2.18 8.39
C ALA A 150 2.33 -2.61 8.81
N TYR A 151 2.86 -3.67 8.19
CA TYR A 151 4.21 -4.15 8.48
C TYR A 151 5.30 -3.20 7.94
N LEU A 152 5.08 -2.55 6.79
CA LEU A 152 5.94 -1.49 6.26
C LEU A 152 6.04 -0.30 7.20
N LEU A 153 4.92 0.13 7.82
CA LEU A 153 4.93 1.18 8.84
C LEU A 153 5.82 0.79 10.03
N LEU A 154 5.69 -0.45 10.52
CA LEU A 154 6.52 -0.96 11.61
C LEU A 154 8.00 -1.03 11.24
N LEU A 155 8.34 -1.55 10.05
CA LEU A 155 9.72 -1.60 9.58
C LEU A 155 10.31 -0.21 9.35
N GLY A 156 9.56 0.71 8.75
CA GLY A 156 9.97 2.09 8.54
C GLY A 156 10.36 2.77 9.85
N THR A 157 9.55 2.61 10.91
CA THR A 157 9.90 3.17 12.24
C THR A 157 11.20 2.60 12.80
N ARG A 158 11.49 1.30 12.57
CA ARG A 158 12.73 0.65 13.02
C ARG A 158 13.94 1.16 12.24
N ILE A 159 13.84 1.24 10.91
CA ILE A 159 14.90 1.74 10.02
C ILE A 159 15.22 3.19 10.37
N THR A 160 14.21 4.04 10.55
CA THR A 160 14.43 5.47 10.89
C THR A 160 15.10 5.63 12.25
N ARG A 161 14.64 4.93 13.30
CA ARG A 161 15.28 5.00 14.63
C ARG A 161 16.74 4.59 14.58
N ARG A 162 17.06 3.56 13.79
CA ARG A 162 18.42 3.11 13.58
C ARG A 162 19.26 4.15 12.84
N ASN A 163 18.75 4.69 11.73
CA ASN A 163 19.43 5.74 10.96
C ASN A 163 19.70 6.99 11.81
N TRP A 164 18.77 7.36 12.70
CA TRP A 164 18.95 8.47 13.64
C TRP A 164 20.07 8.21 14.65
N SER A 165 20.09 7.02 15.26
CA SER A 165 21.18 6.62 16.18
C SER A 165 22.54 6.60 15.48
N ASP A 166 22.61 6.07 14.27
CA ASP A 166 23.85 5.97 13.50
C ASP A 166 24.36 7.37 13.11
N ASN A 167 23.47 8.27 12.68
CA ASN A 167 23.82 9.67 12.40
C ASN A 167 24.28 10.43 13.67
N ALA A 168 23.64 10.22 14.82
CA ALA A 168 24.04 10.86 16.07
C ALA A 168 25.44 10.42 16.53
N ARG A 169 25.79 9.13 16.35
CA ARG A 169 27.13 8.61 16.64
C ARG A 169 28.18 9.20 15.71
N LEU A 170 27.88 9.32 14.42
CA LEU A 170 28.80 9.88 13.42
C LEU A 170 29.07 11.38 13.67
N LEU A 171 28.04 12.17 13.97
CA LEU A 171 28.21 13.59 14.34
C LEU A 171 29.09 13.78 15.58
N LYS A 172 28.99 12.86 16.56
CA LYS A 172 29.85 12.88 17.75
C LYS A 172 31.32 12.61 17.41
N HIS A 173 31.59 11.78 16.40
CA HIS A 173 32.95 11.48 15.94
C HIS A 173 33.54 12.59 15.04
N GLU A 174 32.71 13.33 14.30
CA GLU A 174 33.18 14.47 13.48
C GLU A 174 33.50 15.72 14.31
N MET A 175 32.96 15.82 15.54
CA MET A 175 33.18 16.95 16.46
C MET A 175 34.26 16.69 17.53
N ALA A 176 34.89 15.51 17.54
CA ALA A 176 35.94 15.12 18.47
C ALA A 176 37.30 15.05 17.76
#